data_AF-A0A9W8B0G0-F1
#
_entry.id   AF-A0A9W8B0G0-F1
#
_cell.length_a   1.000
_cell.length_b   1.000
_cell.length_c   1.000
_cell.angle_alpha   90.00
_cell.angle_beta   90.00
_cell.angle_gamma   90.00
#
_symmetry.space_group_name_H-M   'P 1'
#
loop_
_entity.id
_entity.type
_entity.pdbx_description
1 polymer ?
#
loop_
_entity_poly.entity_id
_entity_poly.type
_entity_poly.pdbx_seq_one_letter_code
_entity_poly.pdbx_strand_id
1 'polypeptide(L)'
;MADGQDEISEVSATNNSIETFTSALVFNLVVGIVIFLVFCVLRPLNHVVYAPRANLAQADKHPPEIGNGFISWVWPTLRIPDAQVLERTTLDSFMLLRFFQSCLKLFGLFTLLGIGILLPINVHGGGSETGLQALAISNVSEGSNLLWAHLVVTVVFLAAVLFTLLRDIQLYIRLRHNYLTNPIHQASAQSHALLVTDIPRHLQSKDHLARLFSVFPGGVRQVYLPRGVPKLEELVMERDSTALA
;
A
#
# COMPACT_ATOMS: atom_id res chain seq x y z
N MET A 1 -1.54 -55.84 -8.19
CA MET A 1 -0.59 -55.22 -9.14
C MET A 1 -0.96 -53.77 -9.47
N ALA A 2 -2.24 -53.40 -9.59
CA ALA A 2 -2.66 -52.00 -9.74
C ALA A 2 -2.38 -51.14 -8.48
N ASP A 3 -2.66 -51.68 -7.29
CA ASP A 3 -2.54 -50.99 -6.00
C ASP A 3 -1.15 -50.38 -5.71
N GLY A 4 -0.07 -51.13 -5.98
CA GLY A 4 1.30 -50.64 -5.76
C GLY A 4 1.78 -49.62 -6.80
N GLN A 5 1.09 -49.46 -7.93
CA GLN A 5 1.48 -48.52 -8.98
C GLN A 5 0.82 -47.15 -8.78
N ASP A 6 -0.37 -47.13 -8.18
CA ASP A 6 -1.05 -45.91 -7.76
C ASP A 6 -0.36 -45.29 -6.54
N GLU A 7 0.06 -46.09 -5.55
CA GLU A 7 0.77 -45.63 -4.35
C GLU A 7 2.14 -44.99 -4.69
N ILE A 8 2.89 -45.58 -5.64
CA ILE A 8 4.16 -45.01 -6.12
C ILE A 8 3.93 -43.70 -6.88
N SER A 9 2.83 -43.60 -7.64
CA SER A 9 2.50 -42.40 -8.42
C SER A 9 2.10 -41.24 -7.51
N GLU A 10 1.35 -41.51 -6.44
CA GLU A 10 0.92 -40.52 -5.45
C GLU A 10 2.10 -40.01 -4.60
N VAL A 11 2.95 -40.91 -4.10
CA VAL A 11 4.19 -40.53 -3.37
C VAL A 11 5.13 -39.71 -4.27
N SER A 12 5.25 -40.07 -5.54
CA SER A 12 6.07 -39.30 -6.49
C SER A 12 5.49 -37.91 -6.75
N ALA A 13 4.17 -37.76 -6.85
CA ALA A 13 3.51 -36.46 -7.05
C ALA A 13 3.65 -35.53 -5.83
N THR A 14 3.55 -36.07 -4.61
CA THR A 14 3.75 -35.33 -3.36
C THR A 14 5.19 -34.80 -3.24
N ASN A 15 6.18 -35.65 -3.52
CA ASN A 15 7.59 -35.25 -3.49
C ASN A 15 7.88 -34.15 -4.51
N ASN A 16 7.38 -34.30 -5.75
CA ASN A 16 7.54 -33.28 -6.80
C ASN A 16 6.94 -31.92 -6.41
N SER A 17 5.80 -31.92 -5.72
CA SER A 17 5.12 -30.68 -5.28
C SER A 17 5.91 -29.94 -4.21
N ILE A 18 6.45 -30.67 -3.22
CA ILE A 18 7.30 -30.09 -2.17
C ILE A 18 8.60 -29.58 -2.77
N GLU A 19 9.25 -30.35 -3.65
CA GLU A 19 10.48 -29.94 -4.31
C GLU A 19 10.29 -28.68 -5.17
N THR A 20 9.18 -28.60 -5.91
CA THR A 20 8.86 -27.41 -6.71
C THR A 20 8.66 -26.19 -5.82
N PHE A 21 7.91 -26.34 -4.72
CA PHE A 21 7.72 -25.28 -3.74
C PHE A 21 9.05 -24.83 -3.10
N THR A 22 9.89 -25.77 -2.68
CA THR A 22 11.18 -25.49 -2.06
C THR A 22 12.14 -24.82 -3.04
N SER A 23 12.21 -25.29 -4.29
CA SER A 23 13.04 -24.67 -5.34
C SER A 23 12.60 -23.23 -5.61
N ALA A 24 11.29 -22.99 -5.77
CA ALA A 24 10.75 -21.66 -5.95
C ALA A 24 11.03 -20.75 -4.74
N LEU A 25 10.87 -21.26 -3.52
CA LEU A 25 11.14 -20.50 -2.30
C LEU A 25 12.62 -20.10 -2.20
N VAL A 26 13.54 -21.03 -2.41
CA VAL A 26 14.98 -20.78 -2.36
C VAL A 26 15.38 -19.78 -3.45
N PHE A 27 14.91 -19.98 -4.68
CA PHE A 27 15.21 -19.07 -5.78
C PHE A 27 14.74 -17.63 -5.49
N ASN A 28 13.48 -17.45 -5.10
CA ASN A 28 12.94 -16.13 -4.77
C ASN A 28 13.63 -15.50 -3.56
N LEU A 29 13.99 -16.29 -2.55
CA LEU A 29 14.72 -15.81 -1.38
C LEU A 29 16.11 -15.31 -1.75
N VAL A 30 16.85 -16.07 -2.57
CA VAL A 30 18.18 -15.69 -3.05
C VAL A 30 18.11 -14.40 -3.87
N VAL A 31 17.17 -14.32 -4.83
CA VAL A 31 16.96 -13.10 -5.62
C VAL A 31 16.61 -11.91 -4.73
N GLY A 32 15.73 -12.10 -3.74
CA GLY A 32 15.35 -11.07 -2.77
C GLY A 32 16.54 -10.58 -1.94
N ILE A 33 17.39 -11.50 -1.45
CA ILE A 33 18.61 -11.15 -0.71
C ILE A 33 19.58 -10.39 -1.59
N VAL A 34 19.80 -10.81 -2.84
CA VAL A 34 20.70 -10.11 -3.77
C VAL A 34 20.21 -8.69 -4.03
N ILE A 35 18.93 -8.50 -4.32
CA ILE A 35 18.35 -7.16 -4.54
C ILE A 35 18.47 -6.30 -3.27
N PHE A 36 18.20 -6.89 -2.10
CA PHE A 36 18.34 -6.19 -0.82
C PHE A 36 19.79 -5.75 -0.56
N LEU A 37 20.77 -6.61 -0.82
CA LEU A 37 22.19 -6.29 -0.66
C LEU A 37 22.62 -5.19 -1.64
N VAL A 38 22.20 -5.28 -2.91
CA VAL A 38 22.44 -4.24 -3.91
C VAL A 38 21.86 -2.90 -3.45
N PHE A 39 20.63 -2.90 -2.93
CA PHE A 39 20.01 -1.71 -2.35
C PHE A 39 20.82 -1.15 -1.16
N CYS A 40 21.25 -2.01 -0.23
CA CYS A 40 22.06 -1.60 0.92
C CYS A 40 23.40 -0.97 0.52
N VAL A 41 24.01 -1.39 -0.60
CA VAL A 41 25.24 -0.79 -1.14
C VAL A 41 24.95 0.51 -1.89
N LEU A 42 23.92 0.55 -2.75
CA LEU A 42 23.60 1.73 -3.57
C LEU A 42 23.03 2.90 -2.76
N ARG A 43 22.29 2.61 -1.69
CA ARG A 43 21.65 3.62 -0.82
C ARG A 43 22.63 4.66 -0.28
N PRO A 44 23.73 4.31 0.41
CA PRO A 44 24.68 5.31 0.91
C PRO A 44 25.52 5.97 -0.20
N LEU A 45 25.73 5.29 -1.33
CA LEU A 45 26.54 5.81 -2.44
C LEU A 45 25.80 6.94 -3.20
N ASN A 46 24.50 6.76 -3.44
CA ASN A 46 23.71 7.67 -4.30
C ASN A 46 22.60 8.40 -3.53
N HIS A 47 22.98 9.27 -2.61
CA HIS A 47 22.03 10.04 -1.79
C HIS A 47 21.05 10.92 -2.61
N VAL A 48 21.43 11.37 -3.81
CA VAL A 48 20.57 12.17 -4.70
C VAL A 48 19.35 11.38 -5.17
N VAL A 49 19.54 10.10 -5.51
CA VAL A 49 18.49 9.22 -6.03
C VAL A 49 17.66 8.60 -4.90
N TYR A 50 18.32 8.16 -3.82
CA TYR A 50 17.66 7.42 -2.73
C TYR A 50 17.16 8.31 -1.60
N ALA A 51 17.60 9.58 -1.53
CA ALA A 51 17.14 10.53 -0.52
C ALA A 51 16.82 11.92 -1.12
N PRO A 52 16.05 12.03 -2.22
CA PRO A 52 15.74 13.32 -2.84
C PRO A 52 14.97 14.22 -1.89
N ARG A 53 14.06 13.66 -1.07
CA ARG A 53 13.35 14.40 -0.02
C ARG A 53 14.24 14.81 1.14
N ALA A 54 15.38 14.17 1.36
CA ALA A 54 16.34 14.67 2.36
C ALA A 54 17.14 15.86 1.81
N ASN A 55 17.38 15.92 0.49
CA ASN A 55 18.20 16.96 -0.14
C ASN A 55 17.39 18.16 -0.63
N LEU A 56 16.14 17.94 -1.03
CA LEU A 56 15.26 18.94 -1.66
C LEU A 56 14.12 19.41 -0.75
N ALA A 57 13.94 18.79 0.43
CA ALA A 57 12.93 19.27 1.36
C ALA A 57 13.29 20.66 1.91
N GLN A 58 12.26 21.45 2.18
CA GLN A 58 12.38 22.67 2.97
C GLN A 58 12.84 22.32 4.40
N ALA A 59 13.58 23.23 5.04
CA ALA A 59 14.24 23.01 6.34
C ALA A 59 13.34 22.34 7.41
N ASP A 60 12.05 22.69 7.42
CA ASP A 60 11.08 22.21 8.41
C ASP A 60 10.56 20.78 8.14
N LYS A 61 10.80 20.22 6.95
CA LYS A 61 10.33 18.89 6.54
C LYS A 61 11.45 17.85 6.38
N HIS A 62 12.66 18.17 6.83
CA HIS A 62 13.75 17.20 6.74
C HIS A 62 13.41 15.92 7.55
N PRO A 63 13.61 14.74 6.96
CA PRO A 63 13.53 13.50 7.69
C PRO A 63 14.64 13.44 8.75
N PRO A 64 14.43 12.73 9.87
CA PRO A 64 15.49 12.51 10.84
C PRO A 64 16.71 11.87 10.17
N GLU A 65 17.90 12.28 10.58
CA GLU A 65 19.14 11.74 10.02
C GLU A 65 19.22 10.23 10.26
N ILE A 66 19.42 9.49 9.17
CA ILE A 66 19.57 8.05 9.22
C ILE A 66 21.05 7.74 9.10
N GLY A 67 21.57 6.88 9.99
CA GLY A 67 22.96 6.44 9.90
C GLY A 67 23.30 5.80 8.55
N ASN A 68 24.58 5.90 8.16
CA ASN A 68 25.12 5.38 6.89
C ASN A 68 25.45 3.87 6.91
N GLY A 69 25.08 3.14 7.96
CA GLY A 69 25.29 1.70 8.06
C GLY A 69 24.38 0.88 7.13
N PHE A 70 24.83 -0.33 6.80
CA PHE A 70 24.13 -1.26 5.88
C PHE A 70 22.68 -1.56 6.28
N ILE A 71 22.40 -1.72 7.58
CA ILE A 71 21.07 -2.05 8.14
C ILE A 71 20.62 -0.96 9.12
N SER A 72 21.39 0.11 9.30
CA SER A 72 21.11 1.14 10.32
C SER A 72 19.84 1.95 10.03
N TRP A 73 19.23 1.79 8.85
CA TRP A 73 17.96 2.44 8.51
C TRP A 73 16.73 1.67 8.94
N VAL A 74 16.81 0.34 9.05
CA VAL A 74 15.64 -0.52 9.26
C VAL A 74 14.95 -0.17 10.58
N TRP A 75 15.70 -0.14 11.68
CA TRP A 75 15.13 0.13 13.00
C TRP A 75 14.64 1.57 13.17
N PRO A 76 15.40 2.62 12.79
CA PRO A 76 14.91 3.98 12.83
C PRO A 76 13.64 4.17 12.01
N THR A 77 13.55 3.61 10.80
CA THR A 77 12.37 3.74 9.93
C THR A 77 11.13 3.06 10.51
N LEU A 78 11.29 1.89 11.14
CA LEU A 78 10.16 1.17 11.76
C LEU A 78 9.68 1.79 13.08
N ARG A 79 10.52 2.60 13.75
CA ARG A 79 10.20 3.23 15.04
C ARG A 79 9.73 4.68 14.92
N ILE A 80 9.59 5.23 13.72
CA ILE A 80 9.11 6.59 13.54
C ILE A 80 7.65 6.66 14.03
N PRO A 81 7.31 7.61 14.93
CA PRO A 81 5.95 7.73 15.43
C PRO A 81 5.03 8.29 14.34
N ASP A 82 3.79 7.79 14.29
CA ASP A 82 2.76 8.16 13.31
C ASP A 82 2.57 9.68 13.16
N ALA A 83 2.64 10.42 14.28
CA ALA A 83 2.50 11.88 14.28
C ALA A 83 3.59 12.59 13.45
N GLN A 84 4.84 12.11 13.55
CA GLN A 84 5.95 12.65 12.78
C GLN A 84 5.87 12.28 11.31
N VAL A 85 5.31 11.11 10.99
CA VAL A 85 5.07 10.72 9.59
C VAL A 85 4.01 11.64 8.99
N LEU A 86 2.92 11.90 9.71
CA LEU A 86 1.83 12.76 9.23
C LEU A 86 2.26 14.20 8.98
N GLU A 87 3.17 14.75 9.79
CA GLU A 87 3.67 16.12 9.64
C GLU A 87 4.57 16.28 8.41
N ARG A 88 5.42 15.29 8.13
CA ARG A 88 6.42 15.33 7.04
C ARG A 88 5.89 14.81 5.71
N THR A 89 4.77 14.10 5.70
CA THR A 89 4.18 13.50 4.50
C THR A 89 2.79 14.05 4.22
N THR A 90 2.25 13.74 3.05
CA THR A 90 0.86 14.07 2.75
C THR A 90 -0.07 13.11 3.49
N LEU A 91 -1.29 13.56 3.76
CA LEU A 91 -2.31 12.73 4.40
C LEU A 91 -2.52 11.40 3.64
N ASP A 92 -2.51 11.43 2.31
CA ASP A 92 -2.66 10.24 1.47
C ASP A 92 -1.52 9.22 1.65
N SER A 93 -0.27 9.69 1.61
CA SER A 93 0.90 8.81 1.84
C SER A 93 0.89 8.20 3.25
N PHE A 94 0.48 8.97 4.25
CA PHE A 94 0.30 8.47 5.62
C PHE A 94 -0.77 7.37 5.68
N MET A 95 -1.91 7.57 5.03
CA MET A 95 -2.99 6.57 5.01
C MET A 95 -2.57 5.29 4.30
N LEU A 96 -1.79 5.38 3.22
CA LEU A 96 -1.25 4.20 2.52
C LEU A 96 -0.28 3.40 3.42
N LEU A 97 0.65 4.09 4.10
CA LEU A 97 1.56 3.45 5.05
C LEU A 97 0.79 2.74 6.16
N ARG A 98 -0.21 3.42 6.72
CA ARG A 98 -1.06 2.86 7.76
C ARG A 98 -1.83 1.65 7.26
N PHE A 99 -2.37 1.68 6.05
CA PHE A 99 -3.05 0.53 5.43
C PHE A 99 -2.15 -0.71 5.42
N PHE A 100 -0.89 -0.58 4.96
CA PHE A 100 0.06 -1.69 4.99
C PHE A 100 0.36 -2.17 6.41
N GLN A 101 0.51 -1.27 7.39
CA GLN A 101 0.70 -1.66 8.78
C GLN A 101 -0.51 -2.41 9.36
N SER A 102 -1.73 -1.98 9.04
CA SER A 102 -2.97 -2.65 9.43
C SER A 102 -3.06 -4.04 8.79
N CYS A 103 -2.74 -4.17 7.50
CA CYS A 103 -2.65 -5.47 6.82
C CYS A 103 -1.64 -6.39 7.50
N LEU A 104 -0.42 -5.92 7.80
CA LEU A 104 0.61 -6.73 8.47
C LEU A 104 0.16 -7.22 9.85
N LYS A 105 -0.49 -6.36 10.65
CA LYS A 105 -1.04 -6.74 11.96
C LYS A 105 -2.15 -7.77 11.83
N LEU A 106 -3.04 -7.59 10.85
CA LEU A 106 -4.17 -8.48 10.58
C LEU A 106 -3.72 -9.85 10.07
N PHE A 107 -2.85 -9.88 9.06
CA PHE A 107 -2.28 -11.14 8.55
C PHE A 107 -1.38 -11.83 9.57
N GLY A 108 -0.68 -11.07 10.42
CA GLY A 108 0.06 -11.63 11.55
C GLY A 108 -0.85 -12.36 12.54
N LEU A 109 -1.98 -11.75 12.90
CA LEU A 109 -3.02 -12.40 13.72
C LEU A 109 -3.57 -13.66 13.05
N PHE A 110 -3.87 -13.59 11.74
CA PHE A 110 -4.39 -14.73 10.98
C PHE A 110 -3.37 -15.86 10.88
N THR A 111 -2.10 -15.53 10.72
CA THR A 111 -1.02 -16.51 10.68
C THR A 111 -0.88 -17.21 12.04
N LEU A 112 -0.95 -16.46 13.14
CA LEU A 112 -0.87 -17.03 14.49
C LEU A 112 -2.06 -17.97 14.78
N LEU A 113 -3.28 -17.56 14.43
CA LEU A 113 -4.47 -18.40 14.58
C LEU A 113 -4.48 -19.58 13.60
N GLY A 114 -3.99 -19.37 12.38
CA GLY A 114 -3.87 -20.42 11.36
C GLY A 114 -2.89 -21.51 11.77
N ILE A 115 -1.71 -21.13 12.26
CA ILE A 115 -0.70 -22.07 12.75
C ILE A 115 -1.17 -22.74 14.05
N GLY A 116 -1.76 -21.99 14.97
CA GLY A 116 -2.15 -22.50 16.28
C GLY A 116 -3.41 -23.37 16.28
N ILE A 117 -4.34 -23.14 15.35
CA ILE A 117 -5.67 -23.78 15.37
C ILE A 117 -5.92 -24.56 14.07
N LEU A 118 -5.85 -23.90 12.91
CA LEU A 118 -6.25 -24.52 11.64
C LEU A 118 -5.29 -25.62 11.19
N LEU A 119 -3.97 -25.41 11.31
CA LEU A 119 -2.98 -26.42 10.91
C LEU A 119 -3.11 -27.72 11.70
N PRO A 120 -3.18 -27.72 13.04
CA PRO A 120 -3.43 -28.95 13.80
C PRO A 120 -4.72 -29.65 13.40
N ILE A 121 -5.80 -28.89 13.16
CA ILE A 121 -7.10 -29.46 12.76
C ILE A 121 -7.01 -30.14 11.39
N ASN A 122 -6.31 -29.51 10.43
CA ASN A 122 -6.15 -30.08 9.08
C ASN A 122 -5.32 -31.35 9.10
N VAL A 123 -4.23 -31.38 9.86
CA VAL A 123 -3.38 -32.57 9.98
C VAL A 123 -4.12 -33.73 10.66
N HIS A 124 -4.96 -33.46 11.66
CA HIS A 124 -5.76 -34.48 12.36
C HIS A 124 -7.16 -34.66 11.74
N GLY A 125 -7.38 -34.14 10.52
CA GLY A 125 -8.67 -34.12 9.83
C GLY A 125 -9.18 -35.47 9.35
N GLY A 126 -8.34 -36.52 9.43
CA GLY A 126 -8.69 -37.89 9.04
C GLY A 126 -8.72 -38.14 7.53
N GLY A 127 -8.25 -37.19 6.71
CA GLY A 127 -8.01 -37.39 5.28
C GLY A 127 -6.74 -38.18 5.00
N SER A 128 -6.60 -38.61 3.75
CA SER A 128 -5.44 -39.35 3.23
C SER A 128 -4.45 -38.45 2.47
N GLU A 129 -4.63 -37.13 2.50
CA GLU A 129 -3.77 -36.20 1.77
C GLU A 129 -2.37 -36.16 2.40
N THR A 130 -1.33 -36.09 1.58
CA THR A 130 0.07 -36.07 2.03
C THR A 130 0.77 -34.77 1.61
N GLY A 131 1.92 -34.48 2.24
CA GLY A 131 2.72 -33.30 1.93
C GLY A 131 2.01 -31.98 2.20
N LEU A 132 2.03 -31.06 1.22
CA LEU A 132 1.45 -29.71 1.39
C LEU A 132 -0.10 -29.74 1.45
N GLN A 133 -0.73 -30.71 0.80
CA GLN A 133 -2.19 -30.86 0.80
C GLN A 133 -2.74 -31.29 2.16
N ALA A 134 -1.93 -31.98 2.98
CA ALA A 134 -2.28 -32.33 4.35
C ALA A 134 -2.54 -31.11 5.26
N LEU A 135 -2.00 -29.94 4.89
CA LEU A 135 -2.18 -28.68 5.62
C LEU A 135 -3.45 -27.92 5.20
N ALA A 136 -4.11 -28.35 4.12
CA ALA A 136 -5.30 -27.72 3.59
C ALA A 136 -6.59 -28.33 4.17
N ILE A 137 -7.69 -27.59 4.04
CA ILE A 137 -9.03 -28.06 4.46
C ILE A 137 -9.46 -29.33 3.71
N SER A 138 -8.88 -29.62 2.55
CA SER A 138 -9.14 -30.86 1.79
C SER A 138 -8.77 -32.12 2.55
N ASN A 139 -7.86 -32.04 3.54
CA ASN A 139 -7.49 -33.18 4.38
C ASN A 139 -8.49 -33.46 5.52
N VAL A 140 -9.58 -32.71 5.62
CA VAL A 140 -10.63 -32.92 6.61
C VAL A 140 -11.75 -33.76 6.01
N SER A 141 -12.12 -34.86 6.66
CA SER A 141 -13.17 -35.76 6.17
C SER A 141 -14.54 -35.07 6.05
N GLU A 142 -15.27 -35.42 4.99
CA GLU A 142 -16.61 -34.90 4.75
C GLU A 142 -17.56 -35.27 5.89
N GLY A 143 -18.32 -34.29 6.39
CA GLY A 143 -19.23 -34.49 7.53
C GLY A 143 -18.57 -34.46 8.92
N SER A 144 -17.26 -34.22 9.00
CA SER A 144 -16.57 -34.08 10.27
C SER A 144 -16.98 -32.81 11.03
N ASN A 145 -17.15 -32.94 12.35
CA ASN A 145 -17.39 -31.80 13.23
C ASN A 145 -16.22 -30.78 13.24
N LEU A 146 -15.04 -31.19 12.76
CA LEU A 146 -13.86 -30.32 12.61
C LEU A 146 -14.07 -29.18 11.59
N LEU A 147 -15.01 -29.34 10.64
CA LEU A 147 -15.37 -28.29 9.69
C LEU A 147 -16.08 -27.11 10.38
N TRP A 148 -16.76 -27.34 11.52
CA TRP A 148 -17.33 -26.24 12.30
C TRP A 148 -16.27 -25.32 12.89
N ALA A 149 -15.09 -25.85 13.24
CA ALA A 149 -13.98 -25.02 13.70
C ALA A 149 -13.48 -24.08 12.59
N HIS A 150 -13.43 -24.55 11.34
CA HIS A 150 -13.10 -23.71 10.18
C HIS A 150 -14.11 -22.57 10.00
N LEU A 151 -15.41 -22.87 10.14
CA LEU A 151 -16.46 -21.86 10.05
C LEU A 151 -16.27 -20.80 11.13
N VAL A 152 -16.07 -21.20 12.39
CA VAL A 152 -15.88 -20.28 13.52
C VAL A 152 -14.66 -19.40 13.30
N VAL A 153 -13.52 -19.98 12.93
CA VAL A 153 -12.29 -19.21 12.67
C VAL A 153 -12.47 -18.24 11.50
N THR A 154 -13.17 -18.65 10.43
CA THR A 154 -13.47 -17.78 9.29
C THR A 154 -14.37 -16.61 9.69
N VAL A 155 -15.38 -16.84 10.52
CA VAL A 155 -16.23 -15.77 11.08
C VAL A 155 -15.42 -14.81 11.95
N VAL A 156 -14.50 -15.33 12.77
CA VAL A 156 -13.57 -14.51 13.57
C VAL A 156 -12.66 -13.67 12.67
N PHE A 157 -12.12 -14.26 11.59
CA PHE A 157 -11.29 -13.52 10.62
C PHE A 157 -12.09 -12.41 9.93
N LEU A 158 -13.31 -12.72 9.49
CA LEU A 158 -14.20 -11.73 8.88
C LEU A 158 -14.50 -10.58 9.86
N ALA A 159 -14.83 -10.89 11.11
CA ALA A 159 -15.08 -9.89 12.14
C ALA A 159 -13.84 -9.02 12.41
N ALA A 160 -12.64 -9.62 12.47
CA ALA A 160 -11.38 -8.90 12.66
C ALA A 160 -11.07 -7.96 11.47
N VAL A 161 -11.33 -8.40 10.23
CA VAL A 161 -11.20 -7.56 9.03
C VAL A 161 -12.15 -6.37 9.12
N LEU A 162 -13.45 -6.62 9.35
CA LEU A 162 -14.47 -5.57 9.43
C LEU A 162 -14.16 -4.58 10.55
N PHE A 163 -13.75 -5.06 11.72
CA PHE A 163 -13.36 -4.21 12.84
C PHE A 163 -12.16 -3.30 12.50
N THR A 164 -11.11 -3.87 11.90
CA THR A 164 -9.91 -3.10 11.51
C THR A 164 -10.25 -2.06 10.45
N LEU A 165 -11.05 -2.44 9.45
CA LEU A 165 -11.49 -1.56 8.36
C LEU A 165 -12.34 -0.40 8.89
N LEU A 166 -13.33 -0.68 9.73
CA LEU A 166 -14.18 0.36 10.32
C LEU A 166 -13.36 1.33 11.19
N ARG A 167 -12.40 0.81 11.97
CA ARG A 167 -11.50 1.64 12.78
C ARG A 167 -10.65 2.57 11.90
N ASP A 168 -10.10 2.06 10.80
CA ASP A 168 -9.25 2.85 9.91
C ASP A 168 -10.06 3.88 9.11
N ILE A 169 -11.30 3.57 8.70
CA ILE A 169 -12.22 4.55 8.10
C ILE A 169 -12.55 5.69 9.08
N GLN A 170 -12.89 5.36 10.33
CA GLN A 170 -13.20 6.37 11.34
C GLN A 170 -12.00 7.28 11.60
N LEU A 171 -10.79 6.71 11.67
CA LEU A 171 -9.58 7.49 11.82
C LEU A 171 -9.34 8.40 10.59
N TYR A 172 -9.51 7.86 9.38
CA TYR A 172 -9.38 8.65 8.15
C TYR A 172 -10.30 9.87 8.17
N ILE A 173 -11.57 9.70 8.55
CA ILE A 173 -12.53 10.80 8.61
C ILE A 173 -12.04 11.90 9.57
N ARG A 174 -11.54 11.52 10.75
CA ARG A 174 -11.00 12.48 11.73
C ARG A 174 -9.76 13.20 11.21
N LEU A 175 -8.81 12.46 10.65
CA LEU A 175 -7.57 13.04 10.10
C LEU A 175 -7.86 13.96 8.92
N ARG A 176 -8.76 13.55 8.02
CA ARG A 176 -9.20 14.36 6.88
C ARG A 176 -9.87 15.65 7.34
N HIS A 177 -10.75 15.56 8.34
CA HIS A 177 -11.38 16.75 8.88
C HIS A 177 -10.35 17.72 9.46
N ASN A 178 -9.43 17.23 10.31
CA ASN A 178 -8.35 18.02 10.88
C ASN A 178 -7.40 18.61 9.82
N TYR A 179 -7.15 17.88 8.74
CA TYR A 179 -6.32 18.35 7.63
C TYR A 179 -6.99 19.50 6.87
N LEU A 180 -8.30 19.39 6.59
CA LEU A 180 -9.05 20.42 5.87
C LEU A 180 -9.31 21.68 6.73
N THR A 181 -9.39 21.53 8.06
CA THR A 181 -9.56 22.66 8.98
C THR A 181 -8.24 23.34 9.37
N ASN A 182 -7.09 22.77 8.99
CA ASN A 182 -5.78 23.34 9.31
C ASN A 182 -5.60 24.72 8.62
N PRO A 183 -5.16 25.76 9.36
CA PRO A 183 -4.95 27.10 8.80
C PRO A 183 -3.94 27.13 7.64
N ILE A 184 -2.93 26.25 7.63
CA ILE A 184 -1.97 26.13 6.54
C ILE A 184 -2.66 25.66 5.25
N HIS A 185 -3.57 24.70 5.36
CA HIS A 185 -4.34 24.22 4.22
C HIS A 185 -5.37 25.25 3.77
N GLN A 186 -6.05 25.91 4.71
CA GLN A 186 -7.01 26.97 4.42
C GLN A 186 -6.36 28.18 3.72
N ALA A 187 -5.12 28.53 4.06
CA ALA A 187 -4.38 29.60 3.40
C ALA A 187 -3.82 29.21 2.01
N SER A 188 -3.87 27.92 1.64
CA SER A 188 -3.35 27.43 0.37
C SER A 188 -4.15 27.99 -0.82
N ALA A 189 -3.49 28.17 -1.97
CA ALA A 189 -4.21 28.53 -3.19
C ALA A 189 -5.23 27.45 -3.60
N GLN A 190 -4.98 26.18 -3.22
CA GLN A 190 -5.83 25.05 -3.58
C GLN A 190 -7.17 25.04 -2.82
N SER A 191 -7.25 25.57 -1.60
CA SER A 191 -8.50 25.64 -0.83
C SER A 191 -9.45 26.71 -1.39
N HIS A 192 -8.91 27.69 -2.12
CA HIS A 192 -9.66 28.84 -2.68
C HIS A 192 -9.81 28.77 -4.20
N ALA A 193 -9.38 27.69 -4.84
CA ALA A 193 -9.47 27.50 -6.29
C ALA A 193 -10.73 26.69 -6.64
N LEU A 194 -11.59 27.26 -7.49
CA LEU A 194 -12.76 26.59 -8.04
C LEU A 194 -12.51 26.26 -9.51
N LEU A 195 -12.66 24.98 -9.88
CA LEU A 195 -12.72 24.57 -11.28
C LEU A 195 -14.17 24.60 -11.74
N VAL A 196 -14.48 25.46 -12.70
CA VAL A 196 -15.82 25.55 -13.32
C VAL A 196 -15.74 24.94 -14.71
N THR A 197 -16.45 23.84 -14.92
CA THR A 197 -16.53 23.16 -16.22
C THR A 197 -17.79 23.60 -16.98
N ASP A 198 -17.83 23.30 -18.28
CA ASP A 198 -19.01 23.47 -19.14
C ASP A 198 -19.60 24.89 -19.22
N ILE A 199 -18.72 25.90 -19.27
CA ILE A 199 -19.13 27.30 -19.44
C ILE A 199 -19.56 27.53 -20.90
N PRO A 200 -20.80 28.00 -21.16
CA PRO A 200 -21.24 28.36 -22.51
C PRO A 200 -20.33 29.41 -23.15
N ARG A 201 -20.05 29.29 -24.47
CA ARG A 201 -19.09 30.15 -25.19
C ARG A 201 -19.32 31.66 -25.02
N HIS A 202 -20.57 32.08 -24.92
CA HIS A 202 -20.94 33.49 -24.73
C HIS A 202 -20.60 34.05 -23.33
N LEU A 203 -20.40 33.18 -22.34
CA LEU A 203 -20.01 33.52 -20.97
C LEU A 203 -18.52 33.31 -20.69
N GLN A 204 -17.74 32.83 -21.67
CA GLN A 204 -16.29 32.58 -21.55
C GLN A 204 -15.47 33.89 -21.63
N SER A 205 -15.86 34.90 -20.86
CA SER A 205 -15.10 36.13 -20.67
C SER A 205 -14.69 36.28 -19.21
N LYS A 206 -13.45 36.70 -18.97
CA LYS A 206 -12.92 36.91 -17.61
C LYS A 206 -13.77 37.89 -16.82
N ASP A 207 -14.22 38.96 -17.46
CA ASP A 207 -15.02 40.01 -16.81
C ASP A 207 -16.43 39.52 -16.48
N HIS A 208 -17.06 38.76 -17.39
CA HIS A 208 -18.37 38.17 -17.13
C HIS A 208 -18.33 37.15 -16.00
N LEU A 209 -17.30 36.30 -15.96
CA LEU A 209 -17.13 35.33 -14.88
C LEU A 209 -16.81 36.02 -13.56
N ALA A 210 -15.95 37.04 -13.55
CA ALA A 210 -15.67 37.81 -12.35
C ALA A 210 -16.93 38.47 -11.77
N ARG A 211 -17.81 39.01 -12.63
CA ARG A 211 -19.11 39.58 -12.21
C ARG A 211 -20.11 38.52 -11.76
N LEU A 212 -20.15 37.37 -12.43
CA LEU A 212 -21.05 36.28 -12.06
C LEU A 212 -20.71 35.72 -10.67
N PHE A 213 -19.41 35.54 -10.40
CA PHE A 213 -18.92 34.99 -9.14
C PHE A 213 -18.69 36.04 -8.04
N SER A 214 -18.92 37.35 -8.30
CA SER A 214 -18.77 38.39 -7.27
C SER A 214 -19.84 38.33 -6.17
N VAL A 215 -20.89 37.53 -6.37
CA VAL A 215 -21.95 37.30 -5.38
C VAL A 215 -21.44 36.52 -4.16
N PHE A 216 -20.34 35.76 -4.30
CA PHE A 216 -19.79 34.95 -3.22
C PHE A 216 -18.96 35.80 -2.23
N PRO A 217 -19.07 35.51 -0.92
CA PRO A 217 -18.29 36.21 0.11
C PRO A 217 -16.80 36.00 -0.12
N GLY A 218 -16.02 37.08 -0.03
CA GLY A 218 -14.58 37.09 -0.32
C GLY A 218 -14.22 37.49 -1.75
N GLY A 219 -15.20 37.54 -2.66
CA GLY A 219 -15.02 37.99 -4.04
C GLY A 219 -14.09 37.10 -4.88
N VAL A 220 -13.87 37.50 -6.12
CA VAL A 220 -13.02 36.77 -7.06
C VAL A 220 -11.63 37.39 -7.07
N ARG A 221 -10.62 36.64 -6.63
CA ARG A 221 -9.22 37.09 -6.68
C ARG A 221 -8.69 37.13 -8.11
N GLN A 222 -8.91 36.05 -8.87
CA GLN A 222 -8.40 35.91 -10.24
C GLN A 222 -9.17 34.86 -11.02
N VAL A 223 -9.40 35.12 -12.31
CA VAL A 223 -10.01 34.16 -13.25
C VAL A 223 -8.96 33.71 -14.26
N TYR A 224 -8.74 32.40 -14.31
CA TYR A 224 -7.90 31.74 -15.30
C TYR A 224 -8.80 31.04 -16.31
N LEU A 225 -8.66 31.42 -17.59
CA LEU A 225 -9.31 30.73 -18.69
C LEU A 225 -8.27 29.85 -19.38
N PRO A 226 -8.28 28.53 -19.15
CA PRO A 226 -7.40 27.64 -19.88
C PRO A 226 -7.79 27.66 -21.36
N ARG A 227 -6.80 27.84 -22.24
CA ARG A 227 -6.96 27.74 -23.70
C ARG A 227 -6.26 26.47 -24.13
N GLY A 228 -6.93 25.62 -24.91
CA GLY A 228 -6.28 24.47 -25.53
C GLY A 228 -5.21 24.94 -26.51
N VAL A 229 -3.95 24.68 -26.20
CA VAL A 229 -2.79 25.07 -27.03
C VAL A 229 -1.89 23.85 -27.30
N PRO A 230 -2.41 22.81 -27.98
CA PRO A 230 -1.72 21.52 -28.09
C PRO A 230 -0.34 21.63 -28.75
N LYS A 231 -0.19 22.49 -29.77
CA LYS A 231 1.10 22.72 -30.42
C LYS A 231 2.14 23.38 -29.50
N LEU A 232 1.69 24.26 -28.60
CA LEU A 232 2.60 24.87 -27.63
C LEU A 232 3.03 23.86 -26.57
N GLU A 233 2.11 23.01 -26.12
CA GLU A 233 2.42 21.91 -25.20
C GLU A 233 3.44 20.95 -25.81
N GLU A 234 3.28 20.58 -27.08
CA GLU A 234 4.25 19.76 -27.82
C GLU A 234 5.64 20.40 -27.88
N LEU A 235 5.72 21.70 -28.25
CA LEU A 235 7.00 22.42 -28.30
C LEU A 235 7.66 22.56 -26.92
N VAL A 236 6.87 22.71 -25.84
CA VAL A 236 7.38 22.74 -24.47
C VAL A 236 7.92 21.37 -24.07
N MET A 237 7.22 20.29 -24.42
CA MET A 237 7.69 18.92 -24.18
C MET A 237 8.99 18.63 -24.94
N GLU A 238 9.08 19.04 -26.20
CA GLU A 238 10.30 18.90 -27.02
C GLU A 238 11.48 19.65 -26.39
N ARG A 239 11.27 20.91 -25.99
CA ARG A 239 12.27 21.71 -25.27
C ARG A 239 12.73 21.01 -24.00
N ASP A 240 11.81 20.56 -23.17
CA ASP A 240 12.14 19.94 -21.88
C ASP A 240 12.88 18.60 -22.07
N SER A 241 12.53 17.85 -23.13
CA SER A 241 13.26 16.62 -23.50
C SER A 241 14.68 16.91 -23.97
N THR A 242 14.90 18.01 -24.70
CA THR A 242 16.23 18.41 -25.20
C THR A 242 17.10 18.97 -24.08
N ALA A 243 16.52 19.68 -23.12
CA ALA A 243 17.24 20.28 -21.99
C ALA A 243 17.64 19.25 -20.90
N LEU A 244 16.99 18.09 -20.87
CA LEU A 244 17.26 17.00 -19.94
C LEU A 244 18.08 15.86 -20.56
N ALA A 245 18.36 15.91 -21.86
CA ALA A 245 19.24 15.00 -22.59
C ALA A 245 20.71 15.42 -22.48
#